data_AF-A0A7H4N1Z7-F1
#
_entry.id   AF-A0A7H4N1Z7-F1
#
_cell.length_a   1.000
_cell.length_b   1.000
_cell.length_c   1.000
_cell.angle_alpha   90.00
_cell.angle_beta   90.00
_cell.angle_gamma   90.00
#
_symmetry.space_group_name_H-M   'P 1'
#
loop_
_entity.id
_entity.type
_entity.pdbx_description
1 polymer ?
#
loop_
_entity_poly.entity_id
_entity_poly.type
_entity_poly.pdbx_seq_one_letter_code
_entity_poly.pdbx_strand_id
1 'polypeptide(L)'
;MFAHGIHLADAEWQCLHETGSALAFCPTSNLFLGSGLFRLPACWQNKVRMGIGSDVGAGTTFSMLRTLGEAYKVSQLQSYRLRASEAFYHATLWRRARAAP
;
A
#
# COMPACT_ATOMS: atom_id res chain seq x y z
N MET A 1 -9.91 4.50 7.83
CA MET A 1 -8.98 4.22 6.72
C MET A 1 -8.00 5.39 6.69
N PHE A 2 -6.70 5.11 6.59
CA PHE A 2 -5.64 6.11 6.64
C PHE A 2 -4.79 6.05 5.36
N ALA A 3 -4.38 7.19 4.83
CA ALA A 3 -3.58 7.23 3.61
C ALA A 3 -2.08 7.10 3.90
N HIS A 4 -1.34 6.56 2.93
CA HIS A 4 0.12 6.44 2.86
C HIS A 4 0.75 5.43 3.82
N GLY A 5 0.68 5.64 5.14
CA GLY A 5 1.25 4.72 6.15
C GLY A 5 2.73 4.37 5.96
N ILE A 6 3.56 5.32 5.49
CA ILE A 6 4.97 5.06 5.12
C ILE A 6 5.86 4.92 6.36
N HIS A 7 5.70 5.83 7.32
CA HIS A 7 6.57 6.00 8.49
C HIS A 7 5.85 5.57 9.75
N LEU A 8 5.42 4.30 9.81
CA LEU A 8 4.72 3.75 10.96
C LEU A 8 5.69 3.07 11.92
N ALA A 9 5.61 3.45 13.19
CA ALA A 9 6.24 2.74 14.31
C ALA A 9 5.48 1.44 14.63
N ASP A 10 6.13 0.52 15.34
CA ASP A 10 5.54 -0.78 15.67
C ASP A 10 4.24 -0.67 16.46
N ALA A 11 4.15 0.27 17.41
CA ALA A 11 2.93 0.52 18.18
C ALA A 11 1.77 1.00 17.29
N GLU A 12 2.05 1.76 16.23
CA GLU A 12 1.03 2.27 15.30
C GLU A 12 0.53 1.14 14.39
N TRP A 13 1.41 0.22 13.97
CA TRP A 13 1.01 -1.00 13.27
C TRP A 13 0.06 -1.86 14.11
N GLN A 14 0.39 -2.06 15.39
CA GLN A 14 -0.48 -2.81 16.31
C GLN A 14 -1.83 -2.13 16.50
N CYS A 15 -1.84 -0.81 16.72
CA CYS A 15 -3.08 -0.04 16.83
C CYS A 15 -3.96 -0.17 15.58
N LEU A 16 -3.37 -0.10 14.38
CA LEU A 16 -4.09 -0.30 13.12
C LEU A 16 -4.70 -1.70 13.02
N HIS A 17 -3.97 -2.72 13.46
CA HIS A 17 -4.46 -4.10 13.48
C HIS A 17 -5.63 -4.28 14.45
N GLU A 18 -5.45 -3.88 15.72
CA GLU A 18 -6.43 -4.05 16.80
C GLU A 18 -7.74 -3.31 16.51
N THR A 19 -7.65 -2.09 15.98
CA THR A 19 -8.82 -1.29 15.62
C THR A 19 -9.49 -1.77 14.33
N GLY A 20 -8.91 -2.75 13.63
CA GLY A 20 -9.37 -3.18 12.32
C GLY A 20 -9.33 -2.04 11.30
N SER A 21 -8.37 -1.14 11.42
CA SER A 21 -8.16 -0.06 10.46
C SER A 21 -7.54 -0.59 9.16
N ALA A 22 -7.47 0.28 8.15
CA ALA A 22 -6.92 -0.06 6.84
C ALA A 22 -6.12 1.10 6.27
N LEU A 23 -5.13 0.78 5.44
CA LEU A 23 -4.25 1.72 4.76
C LEU A 23 -4.61 1.88 3.28
N ALA A 24 -4.43 3.08 2.73
CA ALA A 24 -4.38 3.34 1.30
C ALA A 24 -2.92 3.49 0.87
N PHE A 25 -2.39 2.54 0.09
CA PHE A 25 -1.05 2.65 -0.47
C PHE A 25 -1.10 3.48 -1.76
N CYS A 26 -0.48 4.67 -1.73
CA CYS A 26 -0.47 5.65 -2.80
C CYS A 26 0.93 5.82 -3.41
N PRO A 27 1.41 4.85 -4.21
CA PRO A 27 2.81 4.82 -4.67
C PRO A 27 3.19 6.00 -5.57
N THR A 28 2.27 6.45 -6.42
CA THR A 28 2.48 7.57 -7.36
C THR A 28 2.82 8.86 -6.63
N SER A 29 2.01 9.25 -5.63
CA SER A 29 2.25 10.47 -4.86
C SER A 29 3.44 10.33 -3.90
N ASN A 30 3.63 9.14 -3.31
CA ASN A 30 4.78 8.87 -2.44
C ASN A 30 6.11 9.10 -3.16
N LEU A 31 6.23 8.64 -4.40
CA LEU A 31 7.43 8.85 -5.22
C LEU A 31 7.53 10.31 -5.69
N PHE A 32 6.43 10.89 -6.17
CA PHE A 32 6.43 12.24 -6.72
C PHE A 32 6.83 13.30 -5.68
N LEU A 33 6.36 13.16 -4.45
CA LEU A 33 6.67 14.08 -3.34
C LEU A 33 7.94 13.70 -2.57
N GLY A 34 8.56 12.56 -2.87
CA GLY A 34 9.72 12.06 -2.10
C GLY A 34 9.36 11.64 -0.67
N SER A 35 8.11 11.28 -0.39
CA SER A 35 7.62 10.92 0.94
C SER A 35 8.22 9.62 1.49
N GLY A 36 8.68 8.73 0.61
CA GLY A 36 9.34 7.47 0.97
C GLY A 36 8.70 6.23 0.34
N LEU A 37 9.13 5.04 0.79
CA LEU A 37 8.72 3.76 0.23
C LEU A 37 7.82 3.02 1.23
N PHE A 38 6.58 2.72 0.83
CA PHE A 38 5.65 1.97 1.68
C PHE A 38 6.14 0.53 1.90
N ARG A 39 6.15 0.08 3.15
CA ARG A 39 6.68 -1.23 3.55
C ARG A 39 5.60 -2.31 3.46
N LEU A 40 5.36 -2.82 2.26
CA LEU A 40 4.34 -3.85 2.01
C LEU A 40 4.53 -5.12 2.87
N PRO A 41 5.75 -5.68 3.04
CA PRO A 41 5.96 -6.85 3.91
C PRO A 41 5.58 -6.59 5.38
N ALA A 42 5.84 -5.39 5.88
CA ALA A 42 5.49 -5.02 7.25
C ALA A 42 3.96 -4.95 7.43
N CYS A 43 3.24 -4.43 6.43
CA CYS A 43 1.77 -4.43 6.42
C CYS A 43 1.20 -5.85 6.52
N TRP A 44 1.80 -6.81 5.82
CA TRP A 44 1.43 -8.22 5.88
C TRP A 44 1.71 -8.85 7.24
N GLN A 45 2.93 -8.68 7.76
CA GLN A 45 3.35 -9.21 9.06
C GLN A 45 2.44 -8.71 10.19
N ASN A 46 2.02 -7.45 10.13
CA ASN A 46 1.12 -6.85 11.11
C ASN A 46 -0.37 -7.07 10.82
N LYS A 47 -0.73 -7.86 9.79
CA LYS A 47 -2.12 -8.20 9.44
C LYS A 47 -3.02 -6.97 9.32
N VAL A 48 -2.49 -5.89 8.72
CA VAL A 48 -3.24 -4.66 8.44
C VAL A 48 -3.75 -4.72 7.01
N ARG A 49 -5.03 -4.38 6.81
CA ARG A 49 -5.64 -4.36 5.46
C ARG A 49 -5.12 -3.17 4.68
N MET A 50 -4.83 -3.36 3.40
CA MET A 50 -4.38 -2.29 2.53
C MET A 50 -4.96 -2.43 1.12
N GLY A 51 -5.40 -1.30 0.54
CA GLY A 51 -5.76 -1.16 -0.87
C GLY A 51 -4.94 -0.09 -1.58
N ILE A 52 -4.97 -0.10 -2.92
CA ILE A 52 -4.22 0.87 -3.74
C ILE A 52 -5.03 2.15 -3.94
N GLY A 53 -4.37 3.30 -3.80
CA GLY A 53 -4.92 4.63 -4.07
C GLY A 53 -4.07 5.39 -5.09
N SER A 54 -4.72 6.16 -5.98
CA SER A 54 -4.01 7.04 -6.93
C SER A 54 -3.55 8.35 -6.30
N ASP A 55 -4.29 8.82 -5.30
CA ASP A 55 -4.07 10.09 -4.60
C ASP A 55 -3.95 11.29 -5.55
N VAL A 56 -4.88 11.37 -6.52
CA VAL A 56 -4.86 12.41 -7.56
C VAL A 56 -4.88 13.80 -6.93
N GLY A 57 -3.97 14.66 -7.40
CA GLY A 57 -3.62 15.94 -6.80
C GLY A 57 -2.12 15.96 -6.57
N ALA A 58 -1.63 15.06 -5.70
CA ALA A 58 -0.21 14.75 -5.58
C ALA A 58 0.22 13.64 -6.55
N GLY A 59 -0.63 12.63 -6.76
CA GLY A 59 -0.50 11.61 -7.78
C GLY A 59 -0.94 12.15 -9.15
N THR A 60 -0.28 11.68 -10.21
CA THR A 60 -0.37 12.26 -11.55
C THR A 60 -1.23 11.45 -12.52
N THR A 61 -1.95 10.43 -12.06
CA THR A 61 -2.76 9.57 -12.93
C THR A 61 -3.98 9.00 -12.23
N PHE A 62 -5.09 8.86 -12.98
CA PHE A 62 -6.28 8.13 -12.56
C PHE A 62 -6.20 6.62 -12.84
N SER A 63 -5.19 6.16 -13.60
CA SER A 63 -5.12 4.77 -14.04
C SER A 63 -4.59 3.87 -12.94
N MET A 64 -5.43 2.98 -12.42
CA MET A 64 -5.00 1.96 -11.43
C MET A 64 -3.90 1.06 -11.97
N LEU A 65 -3.87 0.75 -13.27
CA LEU A 65 -2.78 -0.02 -13.88
C LEU A 65 -1.44 0.71 -13.81
N ARG A 66 -1.43 2.04 -14.05
CA ARG A 66 -0.21 2.85 -13.88
C ARG A 66 0.19 2.95 -12.40
N THR A 67 -0.78 3.14 -11.51
CA THR A 67 -0.54 3.17 -10.06
C THR A 67 0.06 1.85 -9.56
N LEU A 68 -0.43 0.69 -10.04
CA LEU A 68 0.17 -0.61 -9.76
C LEU A 68 1.58 -0.76 -10.33
N GLY A 69 1.87 -0.15 -11.47
CA GLY A 69 3.22 -0.06 -12.01
C GLY A 69 4.18 0.66 -11.06
N GLU A 70 3.75 1.77 -10.45
CA GLU A 70 4.54 2.46 -9.42
C GLU A 70 4.62 1.65 -8.12
N ALA A 71 3.55 0.95 -7.72
CA ALA A 71 3.58 0.04 -6.57
C ALA A 71 4.67 -1.02 -6.74
N TYR A 72 4.75 -1.62 -7.93
CA TYR A 72 5.77 -2.61 -8.26
C TYR A 72 7.19 -2.05 -8.12
N LYS A 73 7.45 -0.84 -8.63
CA LYS A 73 8.76 -0.19 -8.50
C LYS A 73 9.11 0.10 -7.04
N VAL A 74 8.18 0.65 -6.26
CA VAL A 74 8.35 0.90 -4.82
C VAL A 74 8.68 -0.38 -4.06
N SER A 75 8.00 -1.48 -4.38
CA SER A 75 8.28 -2.80 -3.81
C SER A 75 9.67 -3.32 -4.21
N GLN A 76 10.02 -3.20 -5.49
CA GLN A 76 11.29 -3.71 -6.01
C GLN A 76 12.51 -2.98 -5.44
N LEU A 77 12.40 -1.66 -5.18
CA LEU A 77 13.43 -0.88 -4.48
C LEU A 77 13.69 -1.37 -3.05
N GLN A 78 12.74 -2.11 -2.46
CA GLN A 78 12.85 -2.74 -1.15
C GLN A 78 13.13 -4.25 -1.25
N SER A 79 13.58 -4.73 -2.42
CA SER A 79 13.81 -6.15 -2.70
C SER A 79 12.57 -7.04 -2.50
N TYR A 80 11.36 -6.46 -2.59
CA TYR A 80 10.11 -7.21 -2.55
C TYR A 80 9.55 -7.39 -3.95
N ARG A 81 9.38 -8.65 -4.37
CA ARG A 81 8.78 -8.98 -5.66
C ARG A 81 7.26 -9.03 -5.55
N LEU A 82 6.61 -7.88 -5.78
CA LEU A 82 5.15 -7.78 -5.87
C LEU A 82 4.64 -8.61 -7.06
N ARG A 83 3.87 -9.67 -6.79
CA ARG A 83 3.31 -10.51 -7.87
C ARG A 83 2.17 -9.79 -8.57
N ALA A 84 1.97 -10.05 -9.86
CA ALA A 84 0.86 -9.45 -10.62
C ALA A 84 -0.51 -9.81 -10.02
N SER A 85 -0.68 -11.03 -9.52
CA SER A 85 -1.91 -11.47 -8.85
C SER A 85 -2.15 -10.74 -7.52
N GLU A 86 -1.08 -10.50 -6.76
CA GLU A 86 -1.12 -9.74 -5.50
C GLU A 86 -1.47 -8.28 -5.76
N ALA A 87 -0.83 -7.65 -6.75
CA ALA A 87 -1.14 -6.30 -7.22
C ALA A 87 -2.62 -6.17 -7.64
N PHE A 88 -3.10 -7.11 -8.46
CA PHE A 88 -4.50 -7.13 -8.91
C PHE A 88 -5.49 -7.34 -7.75
N TYR A 89 -5.13 -8.20 -6.79
CA TYR A 89 -5.91 -8.40 -5.57
C TYR A 89 -6.06 -7.09 -4.79
N HIS A 90 -4.97 -6.36 -4.57
CA HIS A 90 -5.02 -5.07 -3.86
C HIS A 90 -5.80 -3.98 -4.57
N ALA A 91 -5.86 -4.04 -5.91
CA ALA A 91 -6.65 -3.10 -6.70
C ALA A 91 -8.15 -3.42 -6.71
N THR A 92 -8.57 -4.64 -6.33
CA THR A 92 -9.96 -5.11 -6.54
C THR A 92 -10.63 -5.65 -5.27
N LEU A 93 -10.05 -6.66 -4.64
CA LEU A 93 -10.70 -7.49 -3.61
C LEU A 93 -10.17 -7.25 -2.19
N TRP A 94 -9.27 -6.28 -2.01
CA TRP A 94 -8.56 -6.01 -0.75
C TRP A 94 -9.46 -5.86 0.48
N ARG A 95 -10.69 -5.34 0.32
CA ARG A 95 -11.64 -5.15 1.42
C ARG A 95 -12.16 -6.47 2.01
N ARG A 96 -12.07 -7.57 1.25
CA ARG A 96 -12.70 -8.85 1.61
C ARG A 96 -11.81 -9.80 2.39
N ALA A 97 -10.47 -9.70 2.34
CA ALA A 97 -9.63 -10.55 3.17
C ALA A 97 -9.28 -9.90 4.50
N ARG A 98 -9.27 -10.70 5.56
CA ARG A 98 -8.76 -10.29 6.88
C ARG A 98 -7.23 -10.17 6.91
N ALA A 99 -6.56 -10.70 5.90
CA ALA A 99 -5.19 -10.46 5.45
C ALA A 99 -5.08 -11.25 4.12
N ALA A 100 -4.53 -10.69 3.05
CA ALA A 100 -4.32 -11.46 1.82
C ALA A 100 -3.14 -12.43 2.03
N PRO A 101 -3.10 -13.53 1.24
CA PRO A 101 -2.19 -14.66 1.46
C PRO A 101 -0.71 -14.33 1.22
#